data_AF-A0A7S0JFG7-F1
#
_entry.id   AF-A0A7S0JFG7-F1
#
_cell.length_a   1.000
_cell.length_b   1.000
_cell.length_c   1.000
_cell.angle_alpha   90.00
_cell.angle_beta   90.00
_cell.angle_gamma   90.00
#
_symmetry.space_group_name_H-M   'P 1'
#
loop_
_entity.id
_entity.type
_entity.pdbx_description
1 polymer ?
#
loop_
_entity_poly.entity_id
_entity_poly.type
_entity_poly.pdbx_seq_one_letter_code
_entity_poly.pdbx_strand_id
1 'polypeptide(L)'
;HEVTSPQAFEGLAQAGRPVRRPDCTLVTVDHNIPTTTRKKMRDTASFIEEEQSRAQVLALEANVAQFGLAYFGMADKRQGVVHIIGPEQGFTVPGSTCVCGDSHTATHGAFGALAFGIGTSEVEHVLATSTLPQVKAKNMLVAIEGELGVGVTAKDVILHICGVIGTAG
;
A
#
# COMPACT_ATOMS: atom_id res chain seq x y z
N HIS A 1 1.25 0.17 5.28
CA HIS A 1 0.49 1.24 5.93
C HIS A 1 -0.04 0.75 7.27
N GLU A 2 -0.49 1.66 8.11
CA GLU A 2 -0.77 1.53 9.53
C GLU A 2 -2.00 0.71 9.88
N VAL A 3 -2.91 0.47 8.93
CA VAL A 3 -4.21 -0.17 9.22
C VAL A 3 -4.09 -1.70 9.27
N THR A 4 -3.35 -2.29 8.34
CA THR A 4 -3.36 -3.75 8.12
C THR A 4 -2.09 -4.47 8.57
N SER A 5 -1.04 -3.71 8.91
CA SER A 5 0.27 -4.24 9.27
C SER A 5 0.54 -4.48 10.76
N PRO A 6 -0.11 -3.83 11.75
CA PRO A 6 0.23 -4.02 13.17
C PRO A 6 0.21 -5.49 13.62
N GLN A 7 -0.85 -6.23 13.27
CA GLN A 7 -0.99 -7.64 13.66
C GLN A 7 0.01 -8.54 12.93
N ALA A 8 0.39 -8.20 11.70
CA ALA A 8 1.40 -8.96 10.97
C ALA A 8 2.78 -8.82 11.63
N PHE A 9 3.15 -7.62 12.07
CA PHE A 9 4.39 -7.41 12.82
C PHE A 9 4.37 -8.07 14.20
N GLU A 10 3.22 -8.04 14.89
CA GLU A 10 3.06 -8.75 16.16
C GLU A 10 3.25 -10.26 15.99
N GLY A 11 2.65 -10.87 14.96
CA GLY A 11 2.83 -12.29 14.64
C GLY A 11 4.28 -12.65 14.38
N LEU A 12 5.01 -11.83 13.62
CA LEU A 12 6.46 -11.99 13.43
C LEU A 12 7.23 -11.93 14.76
N ALA A 13 6.95 -10.94 15.59
CA ALA A 13 7.62 -10.76 16.88
C ALA A 13 7.37 -11.93 17.84
N GLN A 14 6.11 -12.36 17.98
CA GLN A 14 5.73 -13.51 18.81
C GLN A 14 6.38 -14.82 18.33
N ALA A 15 6.50 -14.99 17.01
CA ALA A 15 7.17 -16.14 16.41
C ALA A 15 8.70 -16.03 16.37
N GLY A 16 9.29 -14.91 16.83
CA GLY A 16 10.73 -14.67 16.77
C GLY A 16 11.29 -14.60 15.34
N ARG A 17 10.47 -14.16 14.37
CA ARG A 17 10.83 -14.10 12.94
C ARG A 17 11.22 -12.69 12.51
N PRO A 18 12.33 -12.51 11.77
CA PRO A 18 12.63 -11.23 11.14
C PRO A 18 11.80 -11.02 9.87
N VAL A 19 11.77 -9.78 9.39
CA VAL A 19 11.35 -9.50 8.00
C VAL A 19 12.43 -10.04 7.06
N ARG A 20 12.05 -10.91 6.13
CA ARG A 20 12.97 -11.64 5.25
C ARG A 20 13.68 -10.77 4.23
N ARG A 21 12.99 -9.75 3.71
CA ARG A 21 13.51 -8.80 2.69
C ARG A 21 13.19 -7.35 3.08
N PRO A 22 13.90 -6.78 4.05
CA PRO A 22 13.76 -5.36 4.39
C PRO A 22 14.02 -4.44 3.20
N ASP A 23 14.94 -4.84 2.30
CA ASP A 23 15.28 -4.14 1.06
C ASP A 23 14.14 -4.13 0.02
N CYS A 24 13.18 -5.06 0.13
CA CYS A 24 11.97 -5.10 -0.68
C CYS A 24 10.72 -4.69 0.12
N THR A 25 10.87 -3.95 1.22
CA THR A 25 9.75 -3.53 2.08
C THR A 25 9.75 -2.02 2.24
N LEU A 26 8.68 -1.37 1.78
CA LEU A 26 8.48 0.07 1.94
C LEU A 26 7.25 0.32 2.81
N VAL A 27 7.40 1.24 3.78
CA VAL A 27 6.36 1.60 4.73
C VAL A 27 6.03 3.09 4.61
N THR A 28 4.76 3.43 4.69
CA THR A 28 4.24 4.80 4.79
C THR A 28 3.03 4.80 5.72
N VAL A 29 2.58 6.00 6.05
CA VAL A 29 1.32 6.27 6.74
C VAL A 29 0.43 7.09 5.82
N ASP A 30 -0.84 6.74 5.65
CA ASP A 30 -1.73 7.44 4.71
C ASP A 30 -3.24 7.36 5.01
N HIS A 31 -3.70 6.43 5.84
CA HIS A 31 -5.14 6.23 6.13
C HIS A 31 -5.62 7.02 7.35
N ASN A 32 -4.79 7.12 8.41
CA ASN A 32 -5.15 7.61 9.74
C ASN A 32 -4.36 8.86 10.15
N ILE A 33 -3.96 9.65 9.16
CA ILE A 33 -3.26 10.91 9.38
C ILE A 33 -4.23 12.10 9.19
N PRO A 34 -4.22 13.10 10.07
CA PRO A 34 -5.07 14.28 9.92
C PRO A 34 -4.84 15.03 8.60
N THR A 35 -5.90 15.58 8.03
CA THR A 35 -5.86 16.49 6.87
C THR A 35 -5.48 17.93 7.25
N THR A 36 -5.28 18.20 8.54
CA THR A 36 -4.86 19.50 9.07
C THR A 36 -3.42 19.83 8.70
N THR A 37 -3.08 21.12 8.75
CA THR A 37 -1.73 21.57 8.37
C THR A 37 -0.67 21.03 9.33
N ARG A 38 0.39 20.44 8.75
CA ARG A 38 1.55 19.93 9.51
C ARG A 38 2.62 20.97 9.81
N LYS A 39 2.41 22.25 9.47
CA LYS A 39 3.42 23.32 9.65
C LYS A 39 3.93 23.47 11.09
N LYS A 40 3.11 23.12 12.08
CA LYS A 40 3.46 23.17 13.51
C LYS A 40 3.60 21.77 14.13
N MET A 41 3.66 20.73 13.31
CA MET A 41 3.85 19.36 13.78
C MET A 41 5.23 19.24 14.44
N ARG A 42 5.26 18.73 15.67
CA ARG A 42 6.49 18.43 16.40
C ARG A 42 6.82 16.94 16.34
N ASP A 43 5.80 16.13 16.61
CA ASP A 43 5.86 14.69 16.64
C ASP A 43 4.48 14.10 16.33
N THR A 44 4.44 12.83 15.96
CA THR A 44 3.21 12.11 15.59
C THR A 44 2.24 11.99 16.77
N ALA A 45 2.75 11.76 17.98
CA ALA A 45 1.95 11.49 19.17
C ALA A 45 1.13 12.71 19.63
N SER A 46 1.68 13.92 19.50
CA SER A 46 1.01 15.17 19.85
C SER A 46 0.19 15.76 18.71
N PHE A 47 0.42 15.31 17.47
CA PHE A 47 -0.29 15.80 16.29
C PHE A 47 -1.59 15.06 16.00
N ILE A 48 -1.63 13.74 16.22
CA ILE A 48 -2.83 12.94 16.01
C ILE A 48 -3.66 12.96 17.32
N GLU A 49 -4.79 13.67 17.29
CA GLU A 49 -5.67 13.82 18.46
C GLU A 49 -6.52 12.57 18.72
N GLU A 50 -6.98 11.91 17.65
CA GLU A 50 -7.81 10.72 17.74
C GLU A 50 -6.98 9.52 18.21
N GLU A 51 -7.42 8.89 19.29
CA GLU A 51 -6.62 7.92 20.05
C GLU A 51 -6.29 6.65 19.24
N GLN A 52 -7.26 6.11 18.51
CA GLN A 52 -7.08 4.87 17.74
C GLN A 52 -6.13 5.08 16.56
N SER A 53 -6.31 6.17 15.81
CA SER A 53 -5.46 6.61 14.72
C SER A 53 -4.04 6.81 15.20
N ARG A 54 -3.86 7.51 16.32
CA ARG A 54 -2.54 7.72 16.93
C ARG A 54 -1.91 6.40 17.32
N ALA A 55 -2.64 5.50 17.96
CA ALA A 55 -2.13 4.21 18.39
C ALA A 55 -1.63 3.38 17.20
N GLN A 56 -2.38 3.34 16.09
CA GLN A 56 -1.99 2.59 14.89
C GLN A 56 -0.72 3.16 14.23
N VAL A 57 -0.63 4.49 14.10
CA VAL A 57 0.54 5.14 13.51
C VAL A 57 1.78 4.93 14.40
N LEU A 58 1.66 5.12 15.72
CA LEU A 58 2.78 4.90 16.65
C LEU A 58 3.20 3.42 16.70
N ALA A 59 2.26 2.49 16.62
CA ALA A 59 2.57 1.07 16.52
C ALA A 59 3.37 0.76 15.25
N LEU A 60 3.00 1.36 14.11
CA LEU A 60 3.76 1.22 12.87
C LEU A 60 5.17 1.81 12.99
N GLU A 61 5.33 2.99 13.59
CA GLU A 61 6.65 3.60 13.82
C GLU A 61 7.55 2.71 14.69
N ALA A 62 7.00 2.13 15.76
CA ALA A 62 7.71 1.17 16.60
C ALA A 62 8.12 -0.09 15.83
N ASN A 63 7.21 -0.65 15.02
CA ASN A 63 7.49 -1.82 14.18
C ASN A 63 8.58 -1.52 13.15
N VAL A 64 8.51 -0.39 12.46
CA VAL A 64 9.55 0.07 11.51
C VAL A 64 10.91 0.12 12.19
N ALA A 65 10.99 0.72 13.38
CA ALA A 65 12.24 0.83 14.13
C ALA A 65 12.75 -0.55 14.56
N GLN A 66 11.87 -1.42 15.04
CA GLN A 66 12.20 -2.79 15.47
C GLN A 66 12.72 -3.66 14.33
N PHE A 67 12.10 -3.58 13.16
CA PHE A 67 12.43 -4.44 12.02
C PHE A 67 13.38 -3.80 10.99
N GLY A 68 13.77 -2.53 11.19
CA GLY A 68 14.73 -1.83 10.35
C GLY A 68 14.23 -1.58 8.93
N LEU A 69 12.99 -1.11 8.78
CA LEU A 69 12.34 -0.96 7.47
C LEU A 69 12.48 0.45 6.90
N ALA A 70 12.46 0.56 5.56
CA ALA A 70 12.35 1.85 4.89
C ALA A 70 10.98 2.47 5.19
N TYR A 71 10.97 3.69 5.72
CA TYR A 71 9.75 4.35 6.19
C TYR A 71 9.69 5.82 5.76
N PHE A 72 8.58 6.19 5.13
CA PHE A 72 8.22 7.58 4.85
C PHE A 72 7.10 7.99 5.80
N GLY A 73 7.51 8.42 7.00
CA GLY A 73 6.60 8.90 8.04
C GLY A 73 6.09 10.31 7.81
N MET A 74 5.23 10.79 8.71
CA MET A 74 4.53 12.09 8.55
C MET A 74 5.43 13.32 8.38
N ALA A 75 6.68 13.25 8.86
CA ALA A 75 7.69 14.30 8.73
C ALA A 75 8.54 14.17 7.45
N ASP A 76 8.45 13.06 6.71
CA ASP A 76 9.17 12.86 5.46
C ASP A 76 8.43 13.52 4.30
N LYS A 77 9.14 14.30 3.48
CA LYS A 77 8.57 14.96 2.29
C LYS A 77 8.07 13.98 1.23
N ARG A 78 8.53 12.72 1.27
CA ARG A 78 8.13 11.64 0.35
C ARG A 78 6.89 10.88 0.84
N GLN A 79 6.42 11.16 2.05
CA GLN A 79 5.18 10.56 2.55
C GLN A 79 4.01 10.95 1.65
N GLY A 80 3.17 9.97 1.35
CA GLY A 80 1.97 10.12 0.54
C GLY A 80 1.16 8.82 0.56
N VAL A 81 0.10 8.79 -0.23
CA VAL A 81 -0.75 7.60 -0.42
C VAL A 81 0.10 6.44 -0.92
N VAL A 82 -0.06 5.26 -0.31
CA VAL A 82 0.82 4.10 -0.52
C VAL A 82 1.01 3.74 -2.00
N HIS A 83 -0.06 3.83 -2.79
CA HIS A 83 -0.03 3.49 -4.22
C HIS A 83 0.49 4.62 -5.13
N ILE A 84 0.63 5.84 -4.59
CA ILE A 84 1.27 6.96 -5.29
C ILE A 84 2.78 6.93 -5.04
N ILE A 85 3.19 6.78 -3.78
CA ILE A 85 4.60 6.83 -3.42
C ILE A 85 5.40 5.65 -3.97
N GLY A 86 4.78 4.47 -4.15
CA GLY A 86 5.50 3.30 -4.64
C GLY A 86 6.15 3.57 -6.00
N PRO A 87 5.39 3.98 -7.03
CA PRO A 87 5.96 4.37 -8.30
C PRO A 87 6.84 5.63 -8.23
N GLU A 88 6.43 6.68 -7.51
CA GLU A 88 7.21 7.93 -7.41
C GLU A 88 8.63 7.72 -6.86
N GLN A 89 8.79 6.76 -5.96
CA GLN A 89 10.07 6.46 -5.31
C GLN A 89 10.82 5.30 -6.00
N GLY A 90 10.38 4.87 -7.18
CA GLY A 90 11.02 3.80 -7.96
C GLY A 90 10.88 2.41 -7.34
N PHE A 91 9.97 2.24 -6.38
CA PHE A 91 9.69 0.95 -5.75
C PHE A 91 8.82 0.06 -6.66
N THR A 92 7.99 0.67 -7.51
CA THR A 92 7.21 -0.02 -8.53
C THR A 92 7.91 0.09 -9.88
N VAL A 93 8.31 -1.04 -10.45
CA VAL A 93 9.02 -1.11 -11.73
C VAL A 93 8.44 -2.19 -12.64
N PRO A 94 8.59 -2.10 -13.97
CA PRO A 94 8.13 -3.13 -14.88
C PRO A 94 8.66 -4.52 -14.52
N GLY A 95 7.78 -5.52 -14.51
CA GLY A 95 8.13 -6.91 -14.18
C GLY A 95 8.25 -7.21 -12.68
N SER A 96 8.04 -6.24 -11.78
CA SER A 96 8.00 -6.51 -10.34
C SER A 96 6.71 -7.25 -9.95
N THR A 97 6.76 -7.95 -8.81
CA THR A 97 5.56 -8.41 -8.10
C THR A 97 5.40 -7.58 -6.85
N CYS A 98 4.25 -6.92 -6.69
CA CYS A 98 3.98 -6.01 -5.59
C CYS A 98 2.72 -6.47 -4.83
N VAL A 99 2.83 -6.60 -3.52
CA VAL A 99 1.68 -6.90 -2.66
C VAL A 99 1.62 -5.89 -1.54
N CYS A 100 0.42 -5.50 -1.15
CA CYS A 100 0.19 -4.61 -0.02
C CYS A 100 -1.08 -5.03 0.70
N GLY A 101 -1.16 -4.73 1.99
CA GLY A 101 -2.38 -4.90 2.78
C GLY A 101 -3.51 -3.92 2.42
N ASP A 102 -3.62 -3.51 1.16
CA ASP A 102 -4.61 -2.56 0.64
C ASP A 102 -5.26 -3.13 -0.63
N SER A 103 -6.58 -2.96 -0.77
CA SER A 103 -7.35 -3.49 -1.89
C SER A 103 -7.02 -2.82 -3.24
N HIS A 104 -6.47 -1.61 -3.24
CA HIS A 104 -6.16 -0.84 -4.45
C HIS A 104 -4.75 -1.08 -4.99
N THR A 105 -4.05 -2.10 -4.48
CA THR A 105 -2.70 -2.50 -4.93
C THR A 105 -2.62 -2.80 -6.43
N ALA A 106 -3.75 -3.13 -7.08
CA ALA A 106 -3.82 -3.26 -8.54
C ALA A 106 -3.38 -2.00 -9.31
N THR A 107 -3.37 -0.82 -8.67
CA THR A 107 -2.87 0.46 -9.23
C THR A 107 -1.46 0.31 -9.83
N HIS A 108 -0.59 -0.48 -9.20
CA HIS A 108 0.78 -0.68 -9.65
C HIS A 108 0.88 -1.41 -11.01
N GLY A 109 -0.20 -2.08 -11.45
CA GLY A 109 -0.28 -2.70 -12.77
C GLY A 109 -0.11 -1.73 -13.94
N ALA A 110 -0.38 -0.43 -13.72
CA ALA A 110 -0.13 0.62 -14.71
C ALA A 110 1.36 0.72 -15.13
N PHE A 111 2.27 0.20 -14.31
CA PHE A 111 3.72 0.18 -14.56
C PHE A 111 4.21 -1.18 -15.10
N GLY A 112 3.31 -2.09 -15.48
CA GLY A 112 3.68 -3.44 -15.92
C GLY A 112 4.14 -4.35 -14.77
N ALA A 113 3.72 -4.06 -13.53
CA ALA A 113 3.91 -4.91 -12.37
C ALA A 113 2.73 -5.89 -12.21
N LEU A 114 3.01 -7.09 -11.68
CA LEU A 114 1.96 -7.97 -11.18
C LEU A 114 1.65 -7.55 -9.73
N ALA A 115 0.48 -6.96 -9.50
CA ALA A 115 0.19 -6.35 -8.20
C ALA A 115 -1.23 -6.58 -7.71
N PHE A 116 -1.37 -6.96 -6.45
CA PHE A 116 -2.67 -7.30 -5.86
C PHE A 116 -2.67 -7.15 -4.34
N GLY A 117 -3.85 -6.84 -3.80
CA GLY A 117 -4.05 -6.65 -2.36
C GLY A 117 -4.05 -8.00 -1.63
N ILE A 118 -3.56 -7.99 -0.40
CA ILE A 118 -3.44 -9.20 0.45
C ILE A 118 -4.00 -8.95 1.84
N GLY A 119 -4.47 -10.00 2.51
CA GLY A 119 -4.96 -9.91 3.89
C GLY A 119 -3.83 -9.81 4.92
N THR A 120 -4.15 -9.42 6.15
CA THR A 120 -3.16 -9.29 7.24
C THR A 120 -2.34 -10.57 7.48
N SER A 121 -2.96 -11.75 7.45
CA SER A 121 -2.24 -13.02 7.60
C SER A 121 -1.27 -13.29 6.43
N GLU A 122 -1.62 -12.84 5.23
CA GLU A 122 -0.74 -12.92 4.07
C GLU A 122 0.40 -11.89 4.15
N VAL A 123 0.15 -10.70 4.72
CA VAL A 123 1.21 -9.72 4.99
C VAL A 123 2.27 -10.32 5.90
N GLU A 124 1.87 -10.96 7.00
CA GLU A 124 2.82 -11.68 7.87
C GLU A 124 3.61 -12.73 7.08
N HIS A 125 2.92 -13.54 6.28
CA HIS A 125 3.53 -14.60 5.48
C HIS A 125 4.56 -14.04 4.48
N VAL A 126 4.22 -12.97 3.77
CA VAL A 126 5.10 -12.31 2.79
C VAL A 126 6.29 -11.68 3.49
N LEU A 127 6.09 -11.00 4.61
CA LEU A 127 7.19 -10.44 5.39
C LEU A 127 8.12 -11.55 5.90
N ALA A 128 7.60 -12.71 6.31
CA ALA A 128 8.39 -13.83 6.81
C ALA A 128 9.12 -14.62 5.71
N THR A 129 8.55 -14.72 4.51
CA THR A 129 9.01 -15.69 3.49
C THR A 129 9.43 -15.06 2.17
N SER A 130 8.96 -13.85 1.86
CA SER A 130 9.03 -13.22 0.54
C SER A 130 8.34 -14.04 -0.55
N THR A 131 7.36 -14.87 -0.18
CA THR A 131 6.56 -15.70 -1.09
C THR A 131 5.08 -15.57 -0.76
N LEU A 132 4.22 -15.96 -1.69
CA LEU A 132 2.78 -15.98 -1.47
C LEU A 132 2.14 -17.10 -2.32
N PRO A 133 1.47 -18.08 -1.71
CA PRO A 133 0.69 -19.07 -2.45
C PRO A 133 -0.47 -18.38 -3.17
N GLN A 134 -0.55 -18.51 -4.49
CA GLN A 134 -1.61 -17.91 -5.30
C GLN A 134 -2.08 -18.88 -6.38
N VAL A 135 -3.38 -18.81 -6.66
CA VAL A 135 -3.96 -19.48 -7.83
C VAL A 135 -3.77 -18.56 -9.03
N LYS A 136 -3.31 -19.11 -10.15
CA LYS A 136 -3.13 -18.32 -11.37
C LYS A 136 -4.48 -17.80 -11.87
N ALA A 137 -4.64 -16.48 -11.87
CA ALA A 137 -5.83 -15.82 -12.41
C ALA A 137 -5.93 -16.02 -13.93
N LYS A 138 -7.17 -15.95 -14.45
CA LYS A 138 -7.42 -15.83 -15.90
C LYS A 138 -7.10 -14.40 -16.34
N ASN A 139 -6.73 -14.25 -17.61
CA ASN A 139 -6.52 -12.94 -18.20
C ASN A 139 -7.82 -12.47 -18.87
N MET A 140 -8.16 -11.20 -18.67
CA MET A 140 -9.21 -10.49 -19.40
C MET A 140 -8.56 -9.33 -20.15
N LEU A 141 -8.78 -9.27 -21.46
CA LEU A 141 -8.33 -8.16 -22.29
C LEU A 141 -9.45 -7.14 -22.41
N VAL A 142 -9.17 -5.90 -22.00
CA VAL A 142 -10.02 -4.74 -22.31
C VAL A 142 -9.27 -3.89 -23.34
N ALA A 143 -9.69 -3.96 -24.60
CA ALA A 143 -9.12 -3.15 -25.68
C ALA A 143 -9.85 -1.79 -25.75
N ILE A 144 -9.10 -0.69 -25.66
CA ILE A 144 -9.61 0.67 -25.77
C ILE A 144 -9.06 1.24 -27.08
N GLU A 145 -9.96 1.57 -28.01
CA GLU A 145 -9.62 2.06 -29.34
C GLU A 145 -10.22 3.46 -29.57
N GLY A 146 -9.55 4.27 -30.39
CA GLY A 146 -9.96 5.65 -30.71
C GLY A 146 -9.35 6.71 -29.77
N GLU A 147 -9.88 7.93 -29.88
CA GLU A 147 -9.45 9.09 -29.07
C GLU A 147 -10.55 9.50 -28.08
N LEU A 148 -10.14 9.97 -26.90
CA LEU A 148 -11.08 10.48 -25.91
C LEU A 148 -11.67 11.81 -26.38
N GLY A 149 -12.99 11.93 -26.33
CA GLY A 149 -13.70 13.18 -26.61
C GLY A 149 -13.38 14.27 -25.57
N VAL A 150 -13.70 15.52 -25.92
CA VAL A 150 -13.49 16.67 -25.02
C VAL A 150 -14.20 16.45 -23.68
N GLY A 151 -13.43 16.57 -22.59
CA GLY A 151 -13.93 16.40 -21.22
C GLY A 151 -13.99 14.95 -20.73
N VAL A 152 -13.68 13.97 -21.58
CA VAL A 152 -13.57 12.55 -21.19
C VAL A 152 -12.15 12.26 -20.71
N THR A 153 -12.03 11.60 -19.57
CA THR A 153 -10.76 11.30 -18.90
C THR A 153 -10.60 9.79 -18.68
N ALA A 154 -9.41 9.37 -18.22
CA ALA A 154 -9.16 7.99 -17.81
C ALA A 154 -10.14 7.50 -16.72
N LYS A 155 -10.64 8.41 -15.87
CA LYS A 155 -11.65 8.09 -14.85
C LYS A 155 -12.97 7.66 -15.50
N ASP A 156 -13.38 8.34 -16.55
CA ASP A 156 -14.64 8.03 -17.25
C ASP A 156 -14.55 6.68 -17.97
N VAL A 157 -13.38 6.38 -18.56
CA VAL A 157 -13.11 5.09 -19.20
C VAL A 157 -13.21 3.93 -18.20
N ILE A 158 -12.51 4.00 -17.06
CA ILE A 158 -12.57 2.92 -16.06
C ILE A 158 -13.96 2.79 -15.44
N LEU A 159 -14.69 3.89 -15.24
CA LEU A 159 -16.08 3.84 -14.77
C LEU A 159 -17.00 3.16 -15.78
N HIS A 160 -16.84 3.43 -17.08
CA HIS A 160 -17.59 2.75 -18.13
C HIS A 160 -17.30 1.25 -18.14
N ILE A 161 -16.02 0.85 -18.08
CA ILE A 161 -15.61 -0.56 -18.01
C ILE A 161 -16.25 -1.26 -16.81
N CYS A 162 -16.17 -0.67 -15.62
CA CYS A 162 -16.82 -1.21 -14.43
C CYS A 162 -18.34 -1.32 -14.59
N GLY A 163 -18.98 -0.37 -15.27
CA GLY A 163 -20.41 -0.41 -15.58
C GLY A 163 -20.81 -1.54 -16.53
N VAL A 164 -19.94 -1.92 -17.46
CA VAL A 164 -20.16 -3.04 -18.40
C VAL A 164 -19.93 -4.39 -17.73
N ILE A 165 -18.86 -4.52 -16.95
CA ILE A 165 -18.45 -5.79 -16.31
C ILE A 165 -19.30 -6.09 -15.08
N GLY A 166 -19.68 -5.05 -14.33
CA GLY A 166 -20.34 -5.17 -13.03
C GLY A 166 -19.38 -5.52 -11.90
N THR A 167 -19.88 -5.50 -10.67
CA THR A 167 -19.06 -5.72 -9.46
C THR A 167 -18.63 -7.17 -9.25
N ALA A 168 -19.20 -8.11 -10.00
CA ALA A 168 -18.95 -9.56 -9.88
C ALA A 168 -18.42 -10.20 -11.18
N GLY A 169 -18.04 -9.39 -12.17
CA GLY A 169 -17.62 -9.83 -13.49
C GLY A 169 -16.14 -10.21 -13.60
#